data_AF-A0AAP5LPT9-F1
#
_entry.id   AF-A0AAP5LPT9-F1
#
_cell.length_a   1.000
_cell.length_b   1.000
_cell.length_c   1.000
_cell.angle_alpha   90.00
_cell.angle_beta   90.00
_cell.angle_gamma   90.00
#
_symmetry.space_group_name_H-M   'P 1'
#
loop_
_entity.id
_entity.type
_entity.pdbx_description
1 polymer ?
#
loop_
_entity_poly.entity_id
_entity_poly.type
_entity_poly.pdbx_seq_one_letter_code
_entity_poly.pdbx_strand_id
1 'polypeptide(L)'
;MNEALKYLTKDKDTIEYLTFFVLLEKIKYIPPILEYCGDDFVEYMIELLPRIDDKYDRASLIETIVQSYYWDENSVGYSDELFNEYIRCIRDHATNLDDIISCLNGFVHAGVRKQEIVIQLIKHVDKEKTITILSRFELDDVTGSPGNESKLLTEAKEISSIRWRSGIIAQFLLLVHPQVRKYAGISQITFLYDTYHGVYADCWPRGLLPNQKELLLNSKVLSAREISVLETLEELINSQEKDLDSPEVKQLYDAFFAGKDPLDVIFTLPK
;
A
#
# COMPACT_ATOMS: atom_id res chain seq x y z
N MET A 1 -17.94 13.38 -24.31
CA MET A 1 -17.79 13.03 -22.89
C MET A 1 -17.80 14.27 -22.00
N ASN A 2 -16.99 15.30 -22.29
CA ASN A 2 -16.93 16.55 -21.51
C ASN A 2 -18.27 17.27 -21.35
N GLU A 3 -19.13 17.32 -22.37
CA GLU A 3 -20.46 17.92 -22.24
C GLU A 3 -21.38 17.14 -21.28
N ALA A 4 -21.25 15.81 -21.22
CA ALA A 4 -22.00 15.01 -20.25
C ALA A 4 -21.50 15.27 -18.83
N LEU A 5 -20.19 15.39 -18.62
CA LEU A 5 -19.61 15.67 -17.31
C LEU A 5 -19.96 17.08 -16.83
N LYS A 6 -19.85 18.09 -17.71
CA LYS A 6 -20.29 19.46 -17.44
C LYS A 6 -21.78 19.54 -17.10
N TYR A 7 -22.60 18.71 -17.74
CA TYR A 7 -24.01 18.59 -17.38
C TYR A 7 -24.16 18.03 -15.96
N LEU A 8 -23.40 16.96 -15.63
CA LEU A 8 -23.52 16.30 -14.34
C LEU A 8 -23.14 17.21 -13.16
N THR A 9 -22.21 18.13 -13.36
CA THR A 9 -21.63 18.98 -12.31
C THR A 9 -22.20 20.41 -12.30
N LYS A 10 -23.26 20.67 -13.08
CA LYS A 10 -23.83 22.01 -13.25
C LYS A 10 -24.42 22.58 -11.95
N ASP A 11 -25.03 21.73 -11.13
CA ASP A 11 -25.71 22.11 -9.90
C ASP A 11 -25.41 21.08 -8.80
N LYS A 12 -24.87 21.55 -7.68
CA LYS A 12 -24.32 20.71 -6.58
C LYS A 12 -25.41 19.95 -5.82
N ASP A 13 -26.64 20.45 -5.83
CA ASP A 13 -27.74 19.88 -5.04
C ASP A 13 -28.58 18.88 -5.86
N THR A 14 -27.98 18.27 -6.88
CA THR A 14 -28.69 17.40 -7.84
C THR A 14 -28.21 15.95 -7.80
N ILE A 15 -29.08 15.04 -8.26
CA ILE A 15 -28.73 13.62 -8.41
C ILE A 15 -27.63 13.43 -9.46
N GLU A 16 -27.59 14.30 -10.46
CA GLU A 16 -26.54 14.36 -11.46
C GLU A 16 -25.16 14.60 -10.84
N TYR A 17 -25.04 15.54 -9.90
CA TYR A 17 -23.78 15.84 -9.22
C TYR A 17 -23.33 14.67 -8.34
N LEU A 18 -24.26 14.08 -7.59
CA LEU A 18 -23.98 12.85 -6.83
C LEU A 18 -23.55 11.71 -7.75
N THR A 19 -24.19 11.58 -8.91
CA THR A 19 -23.84 10.57 -9.92
C THR A 19 -22.43 10.77 -10.45
N PHE A 20 -21.99 12.00 -10.65
CA PHE A 20 -20.61 12.30 -11.04
C PHE A 20 -19.60 11.78 -10.02
N PHE A 21 -19.79 12.05 -8.72
CA PHE A 21 -18.85 11.57 -7.69
C PHE A 21 -18.87 10.05 -7.52
N VAL A 22 -20.05 9.42 -7.62
CA VAL A 22 -20.13 7.95 -7.66
C VAL A 22 -19.38 7.39 -8.87
N LEU A 23 -19.44 8.05 -10.03
CA LEU A 23 -18.67 7.65 -11.20
C LEU A 23 -17.16 7.84 -10.96
N LEU A 24 -16.74 8.96 -10.37
CA LEU A 24 -15.33 9.23 -10.04
C LEU A 24 -14.74 8.12 -9.17
N GLU A 25 -15.43 7.71 -8.11
CA GLU A 25 -14.99 6.61 -7.24
C GLU A 25 -14.78 5.29 -7.99
N LYS A 26 -15.50 5.06 -9.09
CA LYS A 26 -15.35 3.86 -9.91
C LYS A 26 -14.25 3.98 -10.94
N ILE A 27 -14.11 5.14 -11.57
CA ILE A 27 -13.14 5.32 -12.65
C ILE A 27 -11.72 5.55 -12.13
N LYS A 28 -11.54 6.11 -10.93
CA LYS A 28 -10.20 6.43 -10.38
C LYS A 28 -9.25 5.24 -10.27
N TYR A 29 -9.79 4.01 -10.30
CA TYR A 29 -9.04 2.75 -10.27
C TYR A 29 -8.88 2.07 -11.65
N ILE A 30 -9.18 2.76 -12.75
CA ILE A 30 -9.11 2.21 -14.11
C ILE A 30 -7.91 2.83 -14.85
N PRO A 31 -6.71 2.22 -14.83
CA PRO A 31 -5.63 2.65 -15.70
C PRO A 31 -5.94 2.35 -17.17
N PRO A 32 -5.63 3.25 -18.12
CA PRO A 32 -5.29 4.67 -17.97
C PRO A 32 -6.49 5.57 -18.32
N ILE A 33 -7.10 6.19 -17.30
CA ILE A 33 -8.25 7.11 -17.45
C ILE A 33 -7.96 8.17 -18.53
N LEU A 34 -6.75 8.72 -18.56
CA LEU A 34 -6.35 9.74 -19.54
C LEU A 34 -6.48 9.27 -20.99
N GLU A 35 -6.14 8.02 -21.32
CA GLU A 35 -6.24 7.52 -22.70
C GLU A 35 -7.70 7.43 -23.18
N TYR A 36 -8.62 7.11 -22.27
CA TYR A 36 -10.04 7.01 -22.58
C TYR A 36 -10.75 8.36 -22.54
N CYS A 37 -10.33 9.24 -21.64
CA CYS A 37 -11.02 10.47 -21.30
C CYS A 37 -10.42 11.72 -21.96
N GLY A 38 -9.14 11.69 -22.31
CA GLY A 38 -8.38 12.80 -22.90
C GLY A 38 -8.00 13.91 -21.91
N ASP A 39 -7.10 14.79 -22.31
CA ASP A 39 -6.60 15.91 -21.48
C ASP A 39 -7.70 16.86 -21.01
N ASP A 40 -8.65 17.18 -21.91
CA ASP A 40 -9.80 18.04 -21.60
C ASP A 40 -10.61 17.56 -20.37
N PHE A 41 -10.64 16.25 -20.12
CA PHE A 41 -11.30 15.69 -18.95
C PHE A 41 -10.59 16.10 -17.67
N VAL A 42 -9.26 16.04 -17.67
CA VAL A 42 -8.48 16.37 -16.48
C VAL A 42 -8.42 17.87 -16.26
N GLU A 43 -8.27 18.65 -17.33
CA GLU A 43 -8.41 20.12 -17.26
C GLU A 43 -9.75 20.52 -16.64
N TYR A 44 -10.84 19.87 -17.06
CA TYR A 44 -12.15 20.11 -16.50
C TYR A 44 -12.25 19.78 -14.99
N MET A 45 -11.62 18.67 -14.55
CA MET A 45 -11.55 18.34 -13.12
C MET A 45 -10.76 19.38 -12.32
N ILE A 46 -9.64 19.87 -12.87
CA ILE A 46 -8.84 20.93 -12.24
C ILE A 46 -9.66 22.22 -12.11
N GLU A 47 -10.40 22.61 -13.16
CA GLU A 47 -11.30 23.78 -13.13
C GLU A 47 -12.44 23.64 -12.12
N LEU A 48 -12.91 22.41 -11.88
CA LEU A 48 -13.98 22.12 -10.96
C LEU A 48 -13.51 22.20 -9.50
N LEU A 49 -12.27 21.84 -9.21
CA LEU A 49 -11.71 21.71 -7.85
C LEU A 49 -11.98 22.92 -6.92
N PRO A 50 -11.78 24.20 -7.34
CA PRO A 50 -12.03 25.35 -6.49
C PRO A 50 -13.51 25.51 -6.10
N ARG A 51 -14.42 24.86 -6.83
CA ARG A 51 -15.87 24.93 -6.62
C ARG A 51 -16.36 23.82 -5.71
N ILE A 52 -15.55 22.84 -5.33
CA ILE A 52 -15.99 21.71 -4.50
C ILE A 52 -15.86 22.05 -3.01
N ASP A 53 -16.98 22.23 -2.32
CA ASP A 53 -16.97 22.61 -0.90
C ASP A 53 -16.80 21.39 0.03
N ASP A 54 -17.36 20.24 -0.38
CA ASP A 54 -17.25 19.01 0.39
C ASP A 54 -15.82 18.46 0.32
N LYS A 55 -15.27 18.11 1.48
CA LYS A 55 -13.88 17.65 1.58
C LYS A 55 -13.66 16.26 0.97
N TYR A 56 -14.67 15.38 1.01
CA TYR A 56 -14.58 14.01 0.48
C TYR A 56 -14.65 14.05 -1.04
N ASP A 57 -15.58 14.82 -1.60
CA ASP A 57 -15.65 15.10 -3.03
C ASP A 57 -14.34 15.69 -3.53
N ARG A 58 -13.79 16.67 -2.80
CA ARG A 58 -12.52 17.30 -3.13
C ARG A 58 -11.37 16.29 -3.14
N ALA A 59 -11.28 15.44 -2.12
CA ALA A 59 -10.27 14.37 -2.07
C ALA A 59 -10.41 13.42 -3.27
N SER A 60 -11.62 12.93 -3.55
CA SER A 60 -11.89 12.02 -4.66
C SER A 60 -11.54 12.64 -6.02
N LEU A 61 -11.77 13.94 -6.20
CA LEU A 61 -11.42 14.65 -7.43
C LEU A 61 -9.90 14.76 -7.59
N ILE A 62 -9.17 15.13 -6.54
CA ILE A 62 -7.70 15.20 -6.54
C ILE A 62 -7.11 13.81 -6.84
N GLU A 63 -7.59 12.78 -6.15
CA GLU A 63 -7.17 11.39 -6.37
C GLU A 63 -7.37 10.98 -7.83
N THR A 64 -8.54 11.29 -8.42
CA THR A 64 -8.82 10.96 -9.83
C THR A 64 -7.89 11.71 -10.79
N ILE A 65 -7.65 13.01 -10.56
CA ILE A 65 -6.72 13.83 -11.34
C ILE A 65 -5.34 13.19 -11.31
N VAL A 66 -4.81 12.90 -10.11
CA VAL A 66 -3.47 12.35 -9.93
C VAL A 66 -3.32 10.96 -10.55
N GLN A 67 -4.32 10.08 -10.38
CA GLN A 67 -4.30 8.74 -10.97
C GLN A 67 -4.38 8.77 -12.50
N SER A 68 -5.00 9.80 -13.09
CA SER A 68 -5.14 9.90 -14.54
C SER A 68 -3.78 9.97 -15.25
N TYR A 69 -2.79 10.62 -14.65
CA TYR A 69 -1.45 10.72 -15.24
C TYR A 69 -0.41 9.80 -14.60
N TYR A 70 -0.80 8.84 -13.76
CA TYR A 70 0.15 7.93 -13.09
C TYR A 70 1.08 7.20 -14.09
N TRP A 71 0.59 6.95 -15.32
CA TRP A 71 1.32 6.25 -16.38
C TRP A 71 1.82 7.16 -17.52
N ASP A 72 1.62 8.47 -17.43
CA ASP A 72 2.06 9.41 -18.46
C ASP A 72 3.41 10.03 -18.10
N GLU A 73 4.48 9.55 -18.73
CA GLU A 73 5.85 10.03 -18.55
C GLU A 73 6.06 11.52 -18.92
N ASN A 74 5.11 12.14 -19.64
CA ASN A 74 5.19 13.54 -20.06
C ASN A 74 4.39 14.51 -19.17
N SER A 75 3.74 14.01 -18.12
CA SER A 75 2.82 14.78 -17.26
C SER A 75 3.54 15.60 -16.19
N VAL A 76 4.42 16.49 -16.65
CA VAL A 76 5.09 17.48 -15.79
C VAL A 76 4.12 18.64 -15.57
N GLY A 77 3.35 18.64 -14.47
CA GLY A 77 2.63 19.87 -14.13
C GLY A 77 1.48 19.83 -13.15
N TYR A 78 1.44 18.95 -12.15
CA TYR A 78 0.53 19.24 -11.04
C TYR A 78 1.12 20.33 -10.17
N SER A 79 0.33 21.37 -9.91
CA SER A 79 0.76 22.48 -9.09
C SER A 79 1.06 22.00 -7.67
N ASP A 80 2.08 22.59 -7.03
CA ASP A 80 2.30 22.46 -5.58
C ASP A 80 1.00 22.74 -4.79
N GLU A 81 0.09 23.54 -5.36
CA GLU A 81 -1.24 23.80 -4.82
C GLU A 81 -2.10 22.53 -4.73
N LEU A 82 -2.13 21.68 -5.76
CA LEU A 82 -2.91 20.43 -5.75
C LEU A 82 -2.40 19.48 -4.65
N PHE A 83 -1.08 19.35 -4.52
CA PHE A 83 -0.45 18.56 -3.47
C PHE A 83 -0.77 19.13 -2.07
N ASN A 84 -0.64 20.44 -1.88
CA ASN A 84 -0.97 21.09 -0.62
C ASN A 84 -2.47 20.96 -0.24
N GLU A 85 -3.37 21.05 -1.22
CA GLU A 85 -4.80 20.79 -1.02
C GLU A 85 -5.06 19.34 -0.62
N TYR A 86 -4.34 18.38 -1.22
CA TYR A 86 -4.47 16.98 -0.83
C TYR A 86 -4.00 16.74 0.60
N ILE A 87 -2.89 17.36 1.03
CA ILE A 87 -2.43 17.29 2.42
C ILE A 87 -3.50 17.82 3.39
N ARG A 88 -4.25 18.86 3.02
CA ARG A 88 -5.40 19.35 3.80
C ARG A 88 -6.52 18.29 3.87
N CYS A 89 -6.84 17.64 2.75
CA CYS A 89 -7.82 16.56 2.71
C CYS A 89 -7.43 15.39 3.62
N ILE A 90 -6.14 15.02 3.64
CA ILE A 90 -5.61 13.98 4.54
C ILE A 90 -5.78 14.38 6.01
N ARG A 91 -5.37 15.61 6.36
CA ARG A 91 -5.53 16.16 7.71
C ARG A 91 -6.99 16.15 8.16
N ASP A 92 -7.91 16.47 7.25
CA ASP A 92 -9.34 16.56 7.55
C ASP A 92 -10.05 15.19 7.50
N HIS A 93 -9.29 14.10 7.40
CA HIS A 93 -9.75 12.71 7.30
C HIS A 93 -10.77 12.47 6.17
N ALA A 94 -10.57 13.15 5.04
CA ALA A 94 -11.46 13.10 3.89
C ALA A 94 -11.18 11.94 2.92
N THR A 95 -10.21 11.09 3.25
CA THR A 95 -9.75 9.99 2.38
C THR A 95 -9.32 8.78 3.22
N ASN A 96 -9.39 7.60 2.61
CA ASN A 96 -8.97 6.35 3.24
C ASN A 96 -7.48 6.07 3.00
N LEU A 97 -6.92 5.12 3.73
CA LEU A 97 -5.48 4.88 3.71
C LEU A 97 -4.96 4.41 2.34
N ASP A 98 -5.71 3.59 1.62
CA ASP A 98 -5.26 3.02 0.36
C ASP A 98 -5.24 4.09 -0.76
N ASP A 99 -6.25 4.97 -0.77
CA ASP A 99 -6.30 6.13 -1.67
C ASP A 99 -5.19 7.16 -1.36
N ILE A 100 -4.88 7.38 -0.07
CA ILE A 100 -3.73 8.20 0.33
C ILE A 100 -2.44 7.66 -0.27
N ILE A 101 -2.15 6.37 -0.09
CA ILE A 101 -0.88 5.78 -0.57
C ILE A 101 -0.80 5.86 -2.09
N SER A 102 -1.86 5.47 -2.79
CA SER A 102 -1.90 5.53 -4.26
C SER A 102 -1.72 6.95 -4.79
N CYS A 103 -2.40 7.94 -4.20
CA CYS A 103 -2.31 9.33 -4.64
C CYS A 103 -0.94 9.96 -4.31
N LEU A 104 -0.36 9.66 -3.14
CA LEU A 104 0.99 10.13 -2.80
C LEU A 104 2.05 9.54 -3.74
N ASN A 105 1.91 8.26 -4.12
CA ASN A 105 2.76 7.67 -5.15
C ASN A 105 2.59 8.37 -6.51
N GLY A 106 1.36 8.72 -6.90
CA GLY A 106 1.13 9.51 -8.11
C GLY A 106 1.81 10.88 -8.07
N PHE A 107 1.80 11.57 -6.92
CA PHE A 107 2.58 12.80 -6.74
C PHE A 107 4.09 12.57 -6.88
N VAL A 108 4.62 11.44 -6.40
CA VAL A 108 6.05 11.08 -6.60
C VAL A 108 6.36 10.89 -8.08
N HIS A 109 5.52 10.18 -8.82
CA HIS A 109 5.68 9.99 -10.27
C HIS A 109 5.66 11.33 -11.02
N ALA A 110 4.84 12.27 -10.55
CA ALA A 110 4.79 13.62 -11.09
C ALA A 110 5.93 14.55 -10.63
N GLY A 111 6.91 14.05 -9.86
CA GLY A 111 8.11 14.79 -9.48
C GLY A 111 8.11 15.38 -8.07
N VAL A 112 7.06 15.19 -7.26
CA VAL A 112 7.09 15.58 -5.84
C VAL A 112 8.06 14.66 -5.09
N ARG A 113 9.09 15.25 -4.47
CA ARG A 113 10.09 14.46 -3.74
C ARG A 113 9.45 13.78 -2.52
N LYS A 114 9.76 12.50 -2.29
CA LYS A 114 9.34 11.72 -1.10
C LYS A 114 9.62 12.48 0.22
N GLN A 115 10.76 13.16 0.31
CA GLN A 115 11.12 13.99 1.46
C GLN A 115 10.13 15.12 1.72
N GLU A 116 9.61 15.76 0.67
CA GLU A 116 8.62 16.83 0.80
C GLU A 116 7.28 16.27 1.33
N ILE A 117 6.86 15.11 0.82
CA ILE A 117 5.66 14.41 1.32
C ILE A 117 5.78 14.14 2.82
N VAL A 118 6.92 13.60 3.26
CA VAL A 118 7.19 13.34 4.67
C VAL A 118 7.08 14.63 5.51
N ILE A 119 7.72 15.71 5.06
CA ILE A 119 7.71 17.00 5.78
C ILE A 119 6.28 17.53 5.91
N GLN A 120 5.50 17.52 4.82
CA GLN A 120 4.14 18.03 4.84
C GLN A 120 3.22 17.19 5.73
N LEU A 121 3.33 15.86 5.69
CA LEU A 121 2.58 14.98 6.58
C LEU A 121 2.90 15.27 8.05
N ILE A 122 4.19 15.32 8.42
CA ILE A 122 4.60 15.60 9.80
C ILE A 122 4.13 16.98 10.28
N LYS A 123 4.14 17.97 9.40
CA LYS A 123 3.80 19.36 9.74
C LYS A 123 2.29 19.58 9.87
N HIS A 124 1.48 18.87 9.09
CA HIS A 124 0.07 19.20 8.92
C HIS A 124 -0.91 18.10 9.34
N VAL A 125 -0.47 16.84 9.43
CA VAL A 125 -1.31 15.69 9.77
C VAL A 125 -0.98 15.24 11.20
N ASP A 126 -1.96 14.70 11.92
CA ASP A 126 -1.74 14.20 13.26
C ASP A 126 -0.72 13.04 13.29
N LYS A 127 -0.11 12.84 14.46
CA LYS A 127 0.97 11.87 14.65
C LYS A 127 0.55 10.45 14.22
N GLU A 128 -0.62 10.00 14.65
CA GLU A 128 -1.06 8.62 14.48
C GLU A 128 -1.35 8.30 13.00
N LYS A 129 -2.07 9.20 12.33
CA LYS A 129 -2.34 9.09 10.90
C LYS A 129 -1.05 9.20 10.08
N THR A 130 -0.14 10.11 10.45
CA THR A 130 1.17 10.25 9.79
C THR A 130 1.97 8.95 9.86
N ILE A 131 2.12 8.36 11.05
CA ILE A 131 2.82 7.08 11.23
C ILE A 131 2.16 5.98 10.39
N THR A 132 0.83 5.92 10.41
CA THR A 132 0.08 4.91 9.66
C THR A 132 0.34 5.03 8.16
N ILE A 133 0.29 6.25 7.60
CA ILE A 133 0.59 6.53 6.19
C ILE A 133 2.05 6.15 5.89
N LEU A 134 3.00 6.68 6.65
CA LEU A 134 4.43 6.47 6.42
C LEU A 134 4.85 5.00 6.57
N SER A 135 4.16 4.21 7.40
CA SER A 135 4.41 2.77 7.53
C SER A 135 4.03 1.95 6.30
N ARG A 136 3.21 2.51 5.40
CA ARG A 136 2.80 1.89 4.12
C ARG A 136 3.38 2.61 2.91
N PHE A 137 4.10 3.70 3.11
CA PHE A 137 4.73 4.47 2.06
C PHE A 137 6.20 4.03 1.90
N GLU A 138 6.72 4.03 0.68
CA GLU A 138 8.10 3.61 0.41
C GLU A 138 9.09 4.71 0.83
N LEU A 139 9.91 4.43 1.84
CA LEU A 139 10.80 5.42 2.50
C LEU A 139 12.29 5.19 2.22
N ASP A 140 12.64 4.34 1.26
CA ASP A 140 14.03 3.86 1.06
C ASP A 140 15.02 4.99 0.75
N ASP A 141 14.57 6.04 0.04
CA ASP A 141 15.39 7.20 -0.34
C ASP A 141 15.29 8.38 0.65
N VAL A 142 14.49 8.25 1.72
CA VAL A 142 14.27 9.31 2.71
C VAL A 142 15.38 9.26 3.76
N THR A 143 16.33 10.19 3.66
CA THR A 143 17.46 10.32 4.60
C THR A 143 17.08 11.19 5.80
N GLY A 144 17.58 10.81 6.98
CA GLY A 144 17.08 11.32 8.26
C GLY A 144 17.19 12.82 8.44
N SER A 145 16.05 13.50 8.58
CA SER A 145 15.97 14.86 9.12
C SER A 145 16.43 14.91 10.58
N PRO A 146 17.16 15.96 11.02
CA PRO A 146 17.50 16.13 12.43
C PRO A 146 16.26 16.40 13.30
N GLY A 147 16.19 15.80 14.50
CA GLY A 147 15.19 16.13 15.53
C GLY A 147 14.00 15.16 15.64
N ASN A 148 12.82 15.68 15.95
CA ASN A 148 11.60 14.87 16.19
C ASN A 148 11.11 14.13 14.94
N GLU A 149 11.40 14.64 13.74
CA GLU A 149 11.10 14.00 12.46
C GLU A 149 11.78 12.63 12.35
N SER A 150 13.02 12.50 12.83
CA SER A 150 13.76 11.23 12.87
C SER A 150 13.07 10.19 13.75
N LYS A 151 12.48 10.59 14.88
CA LYS A 151 11.77 9.65 15.77
C LYS A 151 10.51 9.10 15.11
N LEU A 152 9.70 9.97 14.50
CA LEU A 152 8.48 9.55 13.79
C LEU A 152 8.80 8.63 12.62
N LEU A 153 9.83 8.96 11.84
CA LEU A 153 10.28 8.12 10.74
C LEU A 153 10.80 6.76 11.24
N THR A 154 11.48 6.72 12.38
CA THR A 154 11.96 5.46 12.99
C THR A 154 10.77 4.60 13.41
N GLU A 155 9.78 5.19 14.09
CA GLU A 155 8.54 4.52 14.51
C GLU A 155 7.76 3.98 13.30
N ALA A 156 7.61 4.77 12.23
CA ALA A 156 6.95 4.35 11.00
C ALA A 156 7.71 3.21 10.28
N LYS A 157 9.05 3.26 10.23
CA LYS A 157 9.89 2.19 9.67
C LYS A 157 9.78 0.90 10.47
N GLU A 158 9.76 0.98 11.79
CA GLU A 158 9.54 -0.18 12.67
C GLU A 158 8.18 -0.83 12.41
N ILE A 159 7.11 -0.03 12.33
CA ILE A 159 5.76 -0.53 12.01
C ILE A 159 5.70 -1.13 10.61
N SER A 160 6.37 -0.52 9.62
CA SER A 160 6.48 -1.08 8.27
C SER A 160 7.16 -2.46 8.30
N SER A 161 8.28 -2.60 9.02
CA SER A 161 8.97 -3.87 9.18
C SER A 161 8.08 -4.92 9.87
N ILE A 162 7.33 -4.54 10.91
CA ILE A 162 6.39 -5.44 11.59
C ILE A 162 5.26 -5.86 10.64
N ARG A 163 4.72 -4.95 9.83
CA ARG A 163 3.69 -5.25 8.83
C ARG A 163 4.19 -6.28 7.82
N TRP A 164 5.37 -6.07 7.25
CA TRP A 164 6.00 -7.02 6.33
C TRP A 164 6.24 -8.38 6.99
N ARG A 165 6.82 -8.37 8.19
CA ARG A 165 7.08 -9.58 8.98
C ARG A 165 5.79 -10.36 9.25
N SER A 166 4.74 -9.67 9.65
CA SER A 166 3.43 -10.27 9.92
C SER A 166 2.84 -10.91 8.66
N GLY A 167 2.87 -10.21 7.52
CA GLY A 167 2.43 -10.78 6.25
C GLY A 167 3.22 -12.01 5.83
N ILE A 168 4.55 -11.95 5.91
CA ILE A 168 5.45 -13.06 5.55
C ILE A 168 5.17 -14.29 6.43
N ILE A 169 5.11 -14.10 7.74
CA ILE A 169 4.97 -15.21 8.69
C ILE A 169 3.56 -15.79 8.66
N ALA A 170 2.52 -14.96 8.50
CA ALA A 170 1.16 -15.43 8.27
C ALA A 170 1.11 -16.32 7.01
N GLN A 171 1.77 -15.90 5.93
CA GLN A 171 1.84 -16.66 4.70
C GLN A 171 2.59 -17.99 4.88
N PHE A 172 3.69 -17.99 5.64
CA PHE A 172 4.40 -19.20 6.03
C PHE A 172 3.50 -20.16 6.82
N LEU A 173 2.77 -19.66 7.82
CA LEU A 173 1.83 -20.45 8.62
C LEU A 173 0.72 -21.08 7.78
N LEU A 174 0.22 -20.39 6.76
CA LEU A 174 -0.76 -20.95 5.82
C LEU A 174 -0.25 -22.24 5.14
N LEU A 175 1.04 -22.27 4.84
CA LEU A 175 1.69 -23.40 4.18
C LEU A 175 2.01 -24.53 5.15
N VAL A 176 2.60 -24.24 6.31
CA VAL A 176 3.13 -25.28 7.19
C VAL A 176 2.16 -25.76 8.29
N HIS A 177 1.07 -25.03 8.55
CA HIS A 177 0.15 -25.34 9.66
C HIS A 177 -1.25 -25.78 9.17
N PRO A 178 -1.64 -27.07 9.31
CA PRO A 178 -2.87 -27.61 8.73
C PRO A 178 -4.16 -26.90 9.17
N GLN A 179 -4.26 -26.47 10.43
CA GLN A 179 -5.46 -25.77 10.91
C GLN A 179 -5.54 -24.33 10.36
N VAL A 180 -4.39 -23.66 10.15
CA VAL A 180 -4.37 -22.32 9.56
C VAL A 180 -4.86 -22.43 8.12
N ARG A 181 -4.34 -23.40 7.38
CA ARG A 181 -4.79 -23.73 6.01
C ARG A 181 -6.28 -24.04 5.95
N LYS A 182 -6.78 -24.91 6.83
CA LYS A 182 -8.18 -25.35 6.86
C LYS A 182 -9.17 -24.20 7.08
N TYR A 183 -8.82 -23.24 7.93
CA TYR A 183 -9.71 -22.15 8.32
C TYR A 183 -9.35 -20.79 7.71
N ALA A 184 -8.37 -20.72 6.80
CA ALA A 184 -7.92 -19.47 6.20
C ALA A 184 -9.07 -18.64 5.61
N GLY A 185 -9.99 -19.28 4.87
CA GLY A 185 -11.13 -18.61 4.22
C GLY A 185 -12.22 -18.11 5.16
N ILE A 186 -12.16 -18.44 6.46
CA ILE A 186 -13.08 -17.90 7.49
C ILE A 186 -12.33 -17.18 8.62
N SER A 187 -11.01 -17.07 8.52
CA SER A 187 -10.15 -16.40 9.48
C SER A 187 -10.13 -14.90 9.24
N GLN A 188 -9.90 -14.12 10.30
CA GLN A 188 -9.61 -12.69 10.19
C GLN A 188 -8.11 -12.39 10.03
N ILE A 189 -7.27 -13.43 10.02
CA ILE A 189 -5.84 -13.27 9.72
C ILE A 189 -5.71 -12.90 8.25
N THR A 190 -5.14 -11.72 7.98
CA THR A 190 -4.79 -11.31 6.62
C THR A 190 -3.53 -12.03 6.18
N PHE A 191 -3.58 -12.65 5.00
CA PHE A 191 -2.43 -13.26 4.35
C PHE A 191 -1.95 -12.35 3.21
N LEU A 192 -0.70 -12.48 2.79
CA LEU A 192 -0.20 -11.72 1.63
C LEU A 192 -0.89 -12.14 0.33
N TYR A 193 -1.31 -13.40 0.25
CA TYR A 193 -2.09 -13.95 -0.85
C TYR A 193 -3.36 -14.60 -0.29
N ASP A 194 -4.51 -14.20 -0.83
CA ASP A 194 -5.83 -14.58 -0.29
C ASP A 194 -6.17 -16.07 -0.46
N THR A 195 -5.36 -16.83 -1.21
CA THR A 195 -5.59 -18.26 -1.42
C THR A 195 -4.31 -19.07 -1.50
N TYR A 196 -4.42 -20.35 -1.16
CA TYR A 196 -3.41 -21.37 -1.41
C TYR A 196 -2.96 -21.42 -2.88
N HIS A 197 -3.90 -21.22 -3.82
CA HIS A 197 -3.58 -21.17 -5.24
C HIS A 197 -2.74 -19.95 -5.61
N GLY A 198 -3.00 -18.78 -5.02
CA GLY A 198 -2.19 -17.57 -5.20
C GLY A 198 -0.74 -17.78 -4.75
N VAL A 199 -0.51 -18.54 -3.69
CA VAL A 199 0.86 -18.84 -3.23
C VAL A 199 1.69 -19.60 -4.27
N TYR A 200 1.07 -20.57 -4.95
CA TYR A 200 1.72 -21.36 -6.01
C TYR A 200 1.78 -20.64 -7.36
N ALA A 201 0.75 -19.86 -7.69
CA ALA A 201 0.67 -19.13 -8.95
C ALA A 201 1.51 -17.83 -8.94
N ASP A 202 1.56 -17.12 -7.81
CA ASP A 202 2.18 -15.81 -7.64
C ASP A 202 3.61 -15.89 -7.07
N CYS A 203 4.23 -17.08 -7.18
CA CYS A 203 5.66 -17.27 -6.91
C CYS A 203 6.08 -16.97 -5.46
N TRP A 204 5.34 -17.34 -4.42
CA TRP A 204 5.87 -17.20 -3.05
C TRP A 204 6.58 -18.48 -2.58
N PRO A 205 7.79 -18.43 -1.99
CA PRO A 205 8.63 -17.25 -1.73
C PRO A 205 9.57 -16.86 -2.90
N ARG A 206 9.50 -17.54 -4.05
CA ARG A 206 10.29 -17.32 -5.29
C ARG A 206 10.43 -15.87 -5.78
N GLY A 207 9.40 -15.03 -5.61
CA GLY A 207 9.37 -13.63 -6.02
C GLY A 207 9.84 -12.69 -4.91
N LEU A 208 9.74 -13.13 -3.65
CA LEU A 208 10.10 -12.35 -2.48
C LEU A 208 11.60 -12.51 -2.13
N LEU A 209 12.09 -13.73 -1.95
CA LEU A 209 13.43 -13.94 -1.40
C LEU A 209 14.55 -13.54 -2.38
N PRO A 210 14.56 -13.95 -3.66
CA PRO A 210 15.64 -13.58 -4.57
C PRO A 210 15.77 -12.06 -4.79
N ASN A 211 14.65 -11.33 -4.72
CA ASN A 211 14.62 -9.89 -5.01
C ASN A 211 14.72 -9.01 -3.75
N GLN A 212 14.30 -9.51 -2.58
CA GLN A 212 14.20 -8.70 -1.36
C GLN A 212 14.97 -9.28 -0.16
N LYS A 213 15.71 -10.39 -0.29
CA LYS A 213 16.45 -11.00 0.83
C LYS A 213 17.35 -10.00 1.57
N GLU A 214 18.15 -9.22 0.86
CA GLU A 214 19.02 -8.22 1.49
C GLU A 214 18.22 -7.13 2.20
N LEU A 215 17.14 -6.65 1.57
CA LEU A 215 16.23 -5.67 2.17
C LEU A 215 15.62 -6.21 3.46
N LEU A 216 15.08 -7.44 3.45
CA LEU A 216 14.43 -8.07 4.60
C LEU A 216 15.40 -8.32 5.78
N LEU A 217 16.67 -8.61 5.48
CA LEU A 217 17.72 -8.73 6.50
C LEU A 217 18.10 -7.36 7.07
N ASN A 218 18.37 -6.39 6.19
CA ASN A 218 18.85 -5.06 6.59
C ASN A 218 17.79 -4.27 7.37
N SER A 219 16.52 -4.41 6.98
CA SER A 219 15.36 -3.82 7.66
C SER A 219 14.91 -4.60 8.90
N LYS A 220 15.61 -5.70 9.23
CA LYS A 220 15.27 -6.61 10.33
C LYS A 220 13.82 -7.08 10.26
N VAL A 221 13.32 -7.37 9.07
CA VAL A 221 12.01 -8.02 8.90
C VAL A 221 12.13 -9.51 9.21
N LEU A 222 13.20 -10.15 8.76
CA LEU A 222 13.51 -11.55 9.01
C LEU A 222 14.96 -11.72 9.48
N SER A 223 15.20 -12.75 10.28
CA SER A 223 16.55 -13.21 10.61
C SER A 223 17.10 -14.14 9.53
N ALA A 224 18.42 -14.28 9.44
CA ALA A 224 19.06 -15.21 8.51
C ALA A 224 18.58 -16.66 8.66
N ARG A 225 18.26 -17.08 9.90
CA ARG A 225 17.68 -18.40 10.18
C ARG A 225 16.28 -18.54 9.59
N GLU A 226 15.42 -17.54 9.79
CA GLU A 226 14.06 -17.56 9.23
C GLU A 226 14.09 -17.59 7.70
N ILE A 227 15.00 -16.84 7.08
CA ILE A 227 15.21 -16.88 5.63
C ILE A 227 15.61 -18.27 5.16
N SER A 228 16.58 -18.91 5.82
CA SER A 228 17.00 -20.28 5.47
C SER A 228 15.86 -21.30 5.56
N VAL A 229 14.95 -21.15 6.54
CA VAL A 229 13.76 -22.01 6.64
C VAL A 229 12.81 -21.76 5.47
N LEU A 230 12.61 -20.51 5.06
CA LEU A 230 11.77 -20.18 3.89
C LEU A 230 12.39 -20.69 2.57
N GLU A 231 13.72 -20.63 2.42
CA GLU A 231 14.44 -21.22 1.28
C GLU A 231 14.26 -22.75 1.26
N THR A 232 14.32 -23.41 2.42
CA THR A 232 14.08 -24.86 2.52
C THR A 232 12.63 -25.20 2.16
N LEU A 233 11.66 -24.39 2.60
CA LEU A 233 10.25 -24.56 2.22
C LEU A 233 10.08 -24.45 0.71
N GLU A 234 10.75 -23.47 0.09
CA GLU A 234 10.74 -23.27 -1.35
C GLU A 234 11.28 -24.49 -2.11
N GLU A 235 12.45 -25.01 -1.68
CA GLU A 235 13.04 -26.22 -2.27
C GLU A 235 12.10 -27.42 -2.14
N LEU A 236 11.44 -27.60 -1.00
CA LEU A 236 10.51 -28.70 -0.79
C LEU A 236 9.26 -28.60 -1.67
N ILE A 237 8.75 -27.39 -1.87
CA ILE A 237 7.62 -27.13 -2.77
C ILE A 237 8.01 -27.36 -4.25
N ASN A 238 9.26 -27.05 -4.61
CA ASN A 238 9.73 -27.07 -6.00
C ASN A 238 10.29 -28.43 -6.44
N SER A 239 10.95 -29.14 -5.54
CA SER A 239 11.69 -30.37 -5.87
C SER A 239 10.78 -31.57 -6.08
N GLN A 240 9.58 -31.54 -5.50
CA GLN A 240 8.52 -32.52 -5.66
C GLN A 240 7.21 -31.79 -5.37
N GLU A 241 6.09 -32.21 -5.95
CA GLU A 241 4.76 -31.90 -5.42
C GLU A 241 4.59 -32.56 -4.03
N LYS A 242 5.51 -32.29 -3.09
CA LYS A 242 5.52 -32.88 -1.76
C LYS A 242 4.26 -32.40 -1.07
N ASP A 243 3.51 -33.37 -0.58
CA ASP A 243 2.38 -33.15 0.29
C ASP A 243 2.80 -32.18 1.39
N LEU A 244 2.09 -31.05 1.51
CA LEU A 244 2.36 -30.07 2.56
C LEU A 244 2.03 -30.59 3.96
N ASP A 245 1.42 -31.77 4.04
CA ASP A 245 1.24 -32.51 5.28
C ASP A 245 2.38 -33.51 5.55
N SER A 246 3.41 -33.52 4.71
CA SER A 246 4.63 -34.30 4.90
C SER A 246 5.34 -33.94 6.21
N PRO A 247 6.01 -34.91 6.87
CA PRO A 247 6.79 -34.66 8.08
C PRO A 247 7.84 -33.56 7.89
N GLU A 248 8.48 -33.48 6.72
CA GLU A 248 9.50 -32.49 6.42
C GLU A 248 8.95 -31.07 6.43
N VAL A 249 7.78 -30.83 5.83
CA VAL A 249 7.12 -29.51 5.85
C VAL A 249 6.69 -29.15 7.27
N LYS A 250 6.17 -30.12 8.03
CA LYS A 250 5.78 -29.90 9.43
C LYS A 250 6.96 -29.52 10.33
N GLN A 251 8.13 -30.11 10.11
CA GLN A 251 9.35 -29.78 10.88
C GLN A 251 9.81 -28.33 10.67
N LEU A 252 9.46 -27.70 9.55
CA LEU A 252 9.81 -26.30 9.30
C LEU A 252 9.12 -25.36 10.29
N TYR A 253 7.93 -25.70 10.79
CA TYR A 253 7.27 -24.91 11.83
C TYR A 253 8.15 -24.82 13.09
N ASP A 254 8.60 -25.97 13.60
CA ASP A 254 9.46 -26.03 14.78
C ASP A 254 10.80 -25.34 14.52
N ALA A 255 11.37 -25.53 13.32
CA ALA A 255 12.61 -24.88 12.91
C ALA A 255 12.48 -23.35 12.83
N PHE A 256 11.32 -22.84 12.38
CA PHE A 256 11.06 -21.39 12.28
C PHE A 256 10.90 -20.77 13.66
N PHE A 257 10.00 -21.31 14.50
CA PHE A 257 9.66 -20.69 15.78
C PHE A 257 10.62 -21.06 16.92
N ALA A 258 11.35 -22.18 16.82
CA ALA A 258 12.26 -22.69 17.86
C ALA A 258 11.65 -22.67 19.27
N GLY A 259 10.40 -23.14 19.38
CA GLY A 259 9.67 -23.24 20.65
C GLY A 259 9.14 -21.92 21.21
N LYS A 260 9.26 -20.81 20.48
CA LYS A 260 8.63 -19.52 20.84
C LYS A 260 7.17 -19.50 20.43
N ASP A 261 6.37 -18.65 21.09
CA ASP A 261 5.01 -18.36 20.66
C ASP A 261 5.03 -17.68 19.26
N PRO A 262 4.30 -18.21 18.26
CA PRO A 262 4.20 -17.59 16.95
C PRO A 262 3.74 -16.13 16.98
N LEU A 263 2.83 -15.76 17.89
CA LEU A 263 2.35 -14.38 18.00
C LEU A 263 3.46 -13.44 18.47
N ASP A 264 4.26 -13.85 19.45
CA ASP A 264 5.42 -13.08 19.91
C ASP A 264 6.42 -12.89 18.75
N VAL A 265 6.64 -13.95 17.95
CA VAL A 265 7.56 -13.91 16.82
C VAL A 265 7.05 -13.00 15.69
N ILE A 266 5.74 -13.01 15.41
CA ILE A 266 5.10 -12.17 14.38
C ILE A 266 5.25 -10.68 14.68
N PHE A 267 5.04 -10.27 15.93
CA PHE A 267 5.00 -8.87 16.33
C PHE A 267 6.31 -8.34 16.93
N THR A 268 7.40 -9.11 16.85
CA THR A 268 8.71 -8.71 17.34
C THR A 268 9.76 -8.78 16.23
N LEU A 269 10.45 -7.67 15.97
CA LEU A 269 11.58 -7.65 15.03
C LEU A 269 12.79 -8.43 15.60
N PRO A 270 13.54 -9.17 14.75
CA PRO A 270 14.81 -9.75 15.13
C PRO A 270 15.81 -8.71 15.67
N LYS A 271 16.66 -9.12 16.60
CA LYS A 271 17.72 -8.28 17.18
C LYS A 271 18.95 -8.24 16.29
#